data_AF-A0A4P5UYJ7-F1
#
_entry.id   AF-A0A4P5UYJ7-F1
#
_cell.length_a   1.000
_cell.length_b   1.000
_cell.length_c   1.000
_cell.angle_alpha   90.00
_cell.angle_beta   90.00
_cell.angle_gamma   90.00
#
_symmetry.space_group_name_H-M   'P 1'
#
loop_
_entity.id
_entity.type
_entity.pdbx_description
1 polymer ?
#
loop_
_entity_poly.entity_id
_entity_poly.type
_entity_poly.pdbx_seq_one_letter_code
_entity_poly.pdbx_strand_id
1 'polypeptide(L)'
;MEAWAAMQARPHLDQRIMGLLALLAEQFGEAHASGHLVNVRITHAQLAAAVGATRTTITRTLGNLRTRGELVQVGKGEAERFCLTAAPAHSSHFPRH
;
A
#
# COMPACT_ATOMS: atom_id res chain seq x y z
N MET A 1 -16.39 2.78 13.01
CA MET A 1 -16.24 3.89 12.05
C MET A 1 -14.86 4.56 12.21
N GLU A 2 -13.79 3.78 12.44
CA GLU A 2 -12.57 4.33 13.10
C GLU A 2 -11.26 4.12 12.31
N ALA A 3 -11.26 3.24 11.30
CA ALA A 3 -10.05 2.95 10.52
C ALA A 3 -9.54 4.19 9.74
N TRP A 4 -10.44 5.08 9.35
CA TRP A 4 -10.12 6.28 8.56
C TRP A 4 -9.51 7.40 9.41
N ALA A 5 -9.89 7.54 10.67
CA ALA A 5 -9.36 8.57 11.56
C ALA A 5 -7.89 8.29 11.93
N ALA A 6 -7.54 7.04 12.20
CA ALA A 6 -6.16 6.63 12.51
C ALA A 6 -5.19 6.84 11.33
N MET A 7 -5.68 6.83 10.09
CA MET A 7 -4.85 7.13 8.91
C MET A 7 -4.46 8.60 8.78
N GLN A 8 -5.17 9.53 9.44
CA GLN A 8 -4.85 10.97 9.38
C GLN A 8 -3.73 11.38 10.35
N ALA A 9 -3.45 10.58 11.38
CA ALA A 9 -2.41 10.87 12.38
C ALA A 9 -0.98 10.51 11.92
N ARG A 10 -0.79 9.98 10.71
CA ARG A 10 0.54 9.63 10.20
C ARG A 10 1.18 10.89 9.59
N PRO A 11 2.34 11.34 10.10
CA PRO A 11 2.95 12.62 9.70
C PRO A 11 3.43 12.63 8.24
N HIS A 12 3.61 11.45 7.63
CA HIS A 12 4.16 11.32 6.29
C HIS A 12 3.24 10.53 5.36
N LEU A 13 3.04 11.06 4.15
CA LEU A 13 2.15 10.49 3.14
C LEU A 13 2.53 9.07 2.73
N ASP A 14 3.82 8.75 2.72
CA ASP A 14 4.31 7.41 2.42
C ASP A 14 3.83 6.38 3.45
N GLN A 15 3.85 6.71 4.75
CA GLN A 15 3.28 5.85 5.79
C GLN A 15 1.77 5.68 5.64
N ARG A 16 1.05 6.71 5.19
CA ARG A 16 -0.41 6.64 4.92
C ARG A 16 -0.69 5.68 3.78
N ILE A 17 0.05 5.79 2.68
CA ILE A 17 -0.02 4.89 1.53
C ILE A 17 0.32 3.46 1.95
N MET A 18 1.46 3.25 2.63
CA MET A 18 1.91 1.92 3.01
C MET A 18 0.92 1.22 3.94
N GLY A 19 0.38 1.91 4.95
CA GLY A 19 -0.61 1.27 5.82
C GLY A 19 -1.98 1.09 5.15
N LEU A 20 -2.36 1.90 4.16
CA LEU A 20 -3.56 1.62 3.35
C LEU A 20 -3.36 0.35 2.50
N LEU A 21 -2.21 0.24 1.83
CA LEU A 21 -1.88 -0.94 1.04
C LEU A 21 -1.76 -2.18 1.93
N ALA A 22 -1.19 -2.06 3.13
CA ALA A 22 -1.13 -3.13 4.12
C ALA A 22 -2.54 -3.62 4.51
N LEU A 23 -3.47 -2.71 4.83
CA LEU A 23 -4.86 -3.08 5.14
C LEU A 23 -5.56 -3.81 3.99
N LEU A 24 -5.29 -3.42 2.74
CA LEU A 24 -5.82 -4.10 1.56
C LEU A 24 -5.17 -5.47 1.37
N ALA A 25 -3.87 -5.57 1.61
CA ALA A 25 -3.11 -6.81 1.61
C ALA A 25 -3.58 -7.78 2.71
N GLU A 26 -3.91 -7.29 3.90
CA GLU A 26 -4.40 -8.11 5.00
C GLU A 26 -5.78 -8.70 4.69
N GLN A 27 -6.68 -7.91 4.10
CA GLN A 27 -8.05 -8.36 3.83
C GLN A 27 -8.20 -9.15 2.53
N PHE A 28 -7.40 -8.82 1.52
CA PHE A 28 -7.58 -9.36 0.17
C PHE A 28 -6.28 -9.89 -0.43
N GLY A 29 -5.15 -9.78 0.26
CA GLY A 29 -3.85 -10.13 -0.30
C GLY A 29 -3.50 -11.60 -0.20
N GLU A 30 -2.40 -11.94 -0.85
CA GLU A 30 -1.83 -13.29 -0.88
C GLU A 30 -0.31 -13.22 -0.73
N ALA A 31 0.28 -14.31 -0.23
CA ALA A 31 1.73 -14.44 -0.18
C ALA A 31 2.30 -14.50 -1.61
N HIS A 32 3.33 -13.71 -1.89
CA HIS A 32 3.97 -13.61 -3.20
C HIS A 32 5.49 -13.69 -3.04
N ALA A 33 6.19 -14.12 -4.09
CA ALA A 33 7.66 -14.31 -4.04
C ALA A 33 8.43 -13.04 -3.64
N SER A 34 7.85 -11.87 -3.92
CA SER A 34 8.43 -10.56 -3.57
C SER A 34 7.94 -9.99 -2.22
N GLY A 35 7.01 -10.65 -1.52
CA GLY A 35 6.41 -10.15 -0.28
C GLY A 35 4.91 -10.36 -0.23
N HIS A 36 4.14 -9.37 0.22
CA HIS A 36 2.69 -9.50 0.33
C HIS A 36 1.97 -8.79 -0.82
N LEU A 37 1.23 -9.54 -1.63
CA LEU A 37 0.51 -9.00 -2.78
C LEU A 37 -0.81 -8.36 -2.35
N VAL A 38 -1.09 -7.16 -2.83
CA VAL A 38 -2.41 -6.55 -2.74
C VAL A 38 -3.23 -7.04 -3.93
N ASN A 39 -4.05 -8.09 -3.74
CA ASN A 39 -4.87 -8.68 -4.80
C ASN A 39 -6.16 -7.87 -5.10
N VAL A 40 -6.04 -6.54 -5.06
CA VAL A 40 -7.12 -5.61 -5.40
C VAL A 40 -6.57 -4.59 -6.37
N ARG A 41 -7.32 -4.36 -7.45
CA ARG A 41 -6.99 -3.29 -8.39
C ARG A 41 -7.32 -1.95 -7.74
N ILE A 42 -6.28 -1.16 -7.47
CA ILE A 42 -6.42 0.20 -6.94
C ILE A 42 -5.67 1.19 -7.82
N THR A 43 -6.39 2.18 -8.31
CA THR A 43 -5.82 3.24 -9.16
C THR A 43 -5.14 4.30 -8.30
N HIS A 44 -4.19 5.05 -8.88
CA HIS A 44 -3.58 6.19 -8.20
C HIS A 44 -4.61 7.25 -7.77
N ALA A 45 -5.73 7.39 -8.47
CA ALA A 45 -6.80 8.32 -8.11
C ALA A 45 -7.56 7.84 -6.86
N GLN A 46 -7.83 6.54 -6.74
CA GLN A 46 -8.44 5.95 -5.55
C GLN A 46 -7.51 6.05 -4.34
N LEU A 47 -6.20 5.78 -4.52
CA LEU A 47 -5.20 6.01 -3.47
C LEU A 47 -5.21 7.46 -3.01
N ALA A 48 -5.18 8.41 -3.96
CA ALA A 48 -5.18 9.84 -3.70
C ALA A 48 -6.41 10.26 -2.86
N ALA A 49 -7.60 9.80 -3.25
CA ALA A 49 -8.83 10.05 -2.51
C ALA A 49 -8.78 9.47 -1.09
N ALA A 50 -8.30 8.23 -0.94
CA ALA A 50 -8.26 7.53 0.34
C ALA A 50 -7.29 8.17 1.36
N VAL A 51 -6.19 8.77 0.89
CA VAL A 51 -5.18 9.41 1.74
C VAL A 51 -5.23 10.95 1.68
N GLY A 52 -6.25 11.55 1.06
CA GLY A 52 -6.38 13.01 0.98
C GLY A 52 -5.17 13.70 0.32
N ALA A 53 -4.71 13.16 -0.80
CA ALA A 53 -3.61 13.71 -1.61
C ALA A 53 -4.04 13.87 -3.08
N THR A 54 -3.16 14.42 -3.92
CA THR A 54 -3.39 14.46 -5.37
C THR A 54 -2.77 13.26 -6.07
N ARG A 55 -3.30 12.89 -7.24
CA ARG A 55 -2.75 11.80 -8.07
C ARG A 55 -1.26 11.99 -8.40
N THR A 56 -0.81 13.23 -8.62
CA THR A 56 0.59 13.56 -8.91
C THR A 56 1.48 13.33 -7.69
N THR A 57 1.02 13.73 -6.50
CA THR A 57 1.73 13.45 -5.24
C THR A 57 1.79 11.96 -4.95
N ILE A 58 0.71 11.20 -5.20
CA ILE A 58 0.70 9.74 -5.11
C ILE A 58 1.73 9.13 -6.05
N THR A 59 1.73 9.54 -7.33
CA THR A 59 2.64 8.98 -8.34
C THR A 59 4.11 9.18 -7.94
N ARG A 60 4.48 10.39 -7.47
CA ARG A 60 5.83 10.67 -6.95
C ARG A 60 6.16 9.82 -5.72
N THR A 61 5.24 9.73 -4.77
CA THR A 61 5.48 9.00 -3.51
C THR A 61 5.62 7.50 -3.74
N LEU A 62 4.77 6.91 -4.61
CA LEU A 62 4.89 5.51 -5.02
C LEU A 62 6.19 5.25 -5.79
N GLY A 63 6.69 6.23 -6.55
CA GLY A 63 8.00 6.16 -7.18
C GLY A 63 9.13 6.08 -6.15
N ASN A 64 9.10 6.97 -5.15
CA ASN A 64 10.08 6.95 -4.05
C ASN A 64 10.04 5.64 -3.25
N LEU A 65 8.84 5.15 -2.91
CA LEU A 65 8.66 3.87 -2.22
C LEU A 65 9.26 2.69 -3.01
N ARG A 66 9.10 2.70 -4.34
CA ARG A 66 9.72 1.74 -5.24
C ARG A 66 11.24 1.83 -5.25
N THR A 67 11.79 3.04 -5.32
CA THR A 67 13.25 3.25 -5.26
C THR A 67 13.84 2.80 -3.93
N ARG A 68 13.10 2.93 -2.82
CA ARG A 68 13.51 2.42 -1.50
C ARG A 68 13.33 0.90 -1.33
N GLY A 69 12.74 0.23 -2.33
CA GLY A 69 12.52 -1.21 -2.30
C GLY A 69 11.48 -1.64 -1.26
N GLU A 70 10.54 -0.77 -0.89
CA GLU A 70 9.43 -1.06 0.04
C GLU A 70 8.15 -1.53 -0.67
N LEU A 71 8.06 -1.22 -1.97
CA LEU A 71 6.91 -1.47 -2.82
C LEU A 71 7.40 -1.89 -4.20
N VAL A 72 6.76 -2.87 -4.82
CA VAL A 72 6.91 -3.18 -6.25
C VAL A 72 5.55 -3.29 -6.92
N GLN A 73 5.51 -3.14 -8.24
CA GLN A 73 4.32 -3.44 -9.03
C GLN A 73 4.53 -4.77 -9.75
N VAL A 74 3.52 -5.62 -9.70
CA VAL A 74 3.50 -6.91 -10.39
C VAL A 74 2.36 -6.94 -11.41
N GLY A 75 2.55 -7.65 -12.52
CA GLY A 75 1.62 -7.62 -13.64
C GLY A 75 1.76 -6.39 -14.53
N LYS A 76 0.88 -6.27 -15.52
CA LYS A 76 0.82 -5.14 -16.47
C LYS A 76 -0.64 -4.85 -16.83
N GLY A 77 -0.93 -3.58 -17.14
CA GLY A 77 -2.26 -3.15 -17.59
C GLY A 77 -3.34 -3.41 -16.54
N GLU A 78 -4.37 -4.18 -16.90
CA GLU A 78 -5.50 -4.47 -16.02
C GLU A 78 -5.19 -5.41 -14.86
N ALA A 79 -4.12 -6.21 -14.98
CA ALA A 79 -3.67 -7.13 -13.94
C ALA A 79 -2.62 -6.51 -13.00
N GLU A 80 -2.31 -5.21 -13.16
CA GLU A 80 -1.35 -4.50 -12.32
C GLU A 80 -1.79 -4.50 -10.85
N ARG A 81 -0.90 -4.97 -9.98
CA ARG A 81 -1.09 -5.05 -8.54
C ARG A 81 0.13 -4.51 -7.81
N PHE A 82 -0.08 -4.05 -6.60
CA PHE A 82 0.99 -3.62 -5.71
C PHE A 82 1.44 -4.80 -4.84
N CYS A 83 2.75 -4.95 -4.64
CA CYS A 83 3.31 -5.94 -3.72
C CYS A 83 4.23 -5.22 -2.73
N LEU A 84 3.98 -5.46 -1.44
CA LEU A 84 4.72 -4.90 -0.32
C LEU A 84 5.91 -5.82 -0.04
N THR A 85 7.12 -5.31 -0.28
CA THR A 85 8.38 -6.06 -0.13
C THR A 85 8.96 -5.95 1.28
N ALA A 86 8.72 -4.82 1.93
CA ALA A 86 9.01 -4.65 3.34
C ALA A 86 7.81 -5.16 4.14
N ALA A 87 8.06 -6.08 5.10
CA ALA A 87 7.08 -6.34 6.14
C ALA A 87 6.76 -4.98 6.80
N PRO A 88 5.49 -4.53 6.79
CA PRO A 88 5.16 -3.23 7.34
C PRO A 88 5.65 -3.19 8.78
N ALA A 89 6.54 -2.24 9.09
CA ALA A 89 7.27 -2.13 10.36
C ALA A 89 6.36 -1.91 11.59
N HIS A 90 5.04 -2.03 11.45
CA HIS A 90 4.08 -1.80 12.51
C HIS A 90 2.90 -2.78 12.58
N SER A 91 2.98 -3.92 11.87
CA SER A 91 1.99 -5.00 12.02
C SER A 91 2.52 -6.06 12.98
N SER A 92 2.44 -5.82 14.29
CA SER A 92 2.59 -6.87 15.33
C SER A 92 1.44 -7.90 15.31
N HIS A 93 0.84 -8.14 14.15
CA HIS A 93 -0.31 -9.04 13.99
C HIS A 93 -0.24 -9.87 12.71
N PHE A 94 0.94 -10.22 12.18
CA PHE A 94 1.00 -11.32 11.22
C PHE A 94 0.89 -12.65 11.98
N PRO A 95 -0.26 -13.36 11.99
CA PRO A 95 -0.28 -14.70 12.50
C PRO A 95 0.44 -15.56 11.46
N ARG A 96 1.55 -16.18 11.88
CA ARG A 96 2.15 -17.28 11.13
C ARG A 96 1.19 -18.46 11.26
N HIS A 97 0.50 -18.82 10.18
CA HIS A 97 -0.14 -20.12 10.04
C HIS A 97 0.67 -20.96 9.05
#